data_AF-A0A3N8QQJ1-F1
#
_entry.id   AF-A0A3N8QQJ1-F1
#
_cell.length_a   1.000
_cell.length_b   1.000
_cell.length_c   1.000
_cell.angle_alpha   90.00
_cell.angle_beta   90.00
_cell.angle_gamma   90.00
#
_symmetry.space_group_name_H-M   'P 1'
#
loop_
_entity.id
_entity.type
_entity.pdbx_description
1 polymer ?
#
loop_
_entity_poly.entity_id
_entity_poly.type
_entity_poly.pdbx_seq_one_letter_code
_entity_poly.pdbx_strand_id
1 'polypeptide(L)'
;MKLRRAFSQHELGTKAYQIIEVEIDDKFAVVYQYGKFRPGDSIEGWGAQVDLSGPYSWTQSRDQQDKKTKEKKRRGYKEWDATEMSFRSERELLDALKRLVGPFKAEAVRQLLVGGVPRVVADDAPAGDLENDTKGSKKAPAPRTEESTPEWATW
;
A
#
# COMPACT_ATOMS: atom_id res chain seq x y z
N MET A 1 4.23 -8.88 20.71
CA MET A 1 4.70 -8.03 19.60
C MET A 1 5.76 -8.75 18.80
N LYS A 2 5.46 -9.00 17.53
CA LYS A 2 6.31 -9.80 16.65
C LYS A 2 6.39 -9.17 15.26
N LEU A 3 7.51 -9.40 14.59
CA LEU A 3 7.70 -9.08 13.19
C LEU A 3 8.12 -10.37 12.47
N ARG A 4 7.29 -10.86 11.57
CA ARG A 4 7.58 -12.03 10.73
C ARG A 4 7.88 -11.58 9.32
N ARG A 5 8.89 -12.17 8.70
CA ARG A 5 9.30 -11.87 7.33
C ARG A 5 9.27 -13.17 6.54
N ALA A 6 8.79 -13.12 5.32
CA ALA A 6 8.98 -14.18 4.33
C ALA A 6 9.60 -13.58 3.08
N PHE A 7 10.72 -14.13 2.66
CA PHE A 7 11.52 -13.65 1.55
C PHE A 7 11.35 -14.55 0.33
N SER A 8 11.22 -13.96 -0.85
CA SER A 8 11.22 -14.70 -2.11
C SER A 8 12.02 -13.99 -3.19
N GLN A 9 12.86 -14.72 -3.91
CA GLN A 9 13.65 -14.21 -5.03
C GLN A 9 13.21 -14.85 -6.34
N HIS A 10 13.14 -14.05 -7.41
CA HIS A 10 12.84 -14.52 -8.74
C HIS A 10 14.00 -15.35 -9.31
N GLU A 11 13.69 -16.52 -9.88
CA GLU A 11 14.69 -17.46 -10.41
C GLU A 11 15.52 -16.87 -11.55
N LEU A 12 14.88 -16.11 -12.46
CA LEU A 12 15.52 -15.56 -13.66
C LEU A 12 16.19 -14.19 -13.46
N GLY A 13 16.44 -13.73 -12.22
CA GLY A 13 17.11 -12.44 -12.05
C GLY A 13 17.25 -11.95 -10.61
N THR A 14 17.46 -10.65 -10.47
CA THR A 14 17.69 -10.00 -9.17
C THR A 14 16.40 -9.50 -8.51
N LYS A 15 15.22 -9.80 -9.04
CA LYS A 15 13.96 -9.32 -8.43
C LYS A 15 13.69 -10.08 -7.13
N ALA A 16 13.37 -9.34 -6.09
CA ALA A 16 13.01 -9.88 -4.79
C ALA A 16 11.66 -9.34 -4.32
N TYR A 17 11.01 -10.15 -3.52
CA TYR A 17 9.75 -9.85 -2.87
C TYR A 17 9.84 -10.26 -1.40
N GLN A 18 9.31 -9.43 -0.53
CA GLN A 18 9.28 -9.70 0.90
C GLN A 18 7.88 -9.39 1.43
N ILE A 19 7.34 -10.32 2.20
CA ILE A 19 6.12 -10.15 2.98
C ILE A 19 6.56 -9.91 4.42
N ILE A 20 6.07 -8.85 5.03
CA ILE A 20 6.33 -8.51 6.43
C ILE A 20 4.99 -8.50 7.15
N GLU A 21 4.85 -9.37 8.13
CA GLU A 21 3.72 -9.38 9.05
C GLU A 21 4.14 -8.73 10.37
N VAL A 22 3.34 -7.80 10.85
CA VAL A 22 3.55 -7.08 12.10
C VAL A 22 2.41 -7.42 13.04
N GLU A 23 2.76 -7.89 14.23
CA GLU A 23 1.84 -8.30 15.29
C GLU A 23 2.04 -7.38 16.50
N ILE A 24 0.96 -6.72 16.93
CA ILE A 24 0.87 -5.99 18.20
C ILE A 24 -0.39 -6.48 18.91
N ASP A 25 -0.23 -6.99 20.13
CA ASP A 25 -1.27 -7.74 20.86
C ASP A 25 -1.85 -8.85 19.97
N ASP A 26 -3.16 -8.82 19.69
CA ASP A 26 -3.86 -9.79 18.84
C ASP A 26 -4.18 -9.24 17.43
N LYS A 27 -3.55 -8.13 17.04
CA LYS A 27 -3.80 -7.45 15.76
C LYS A 27 -2.62 -7.61 14.81
N PHE A 28 -2.94 -7.83 13.54
CA PHE A 28 -1.96 -8.10 12.50
C PHE A 28 -2.05 -7.10 11.35
N ALA A 29 -0.90 -6.68 10.84
CA ALA A 29 -0.78 -5.87 9.63
C ALA A 29 0.22 -6.52 8.69
N VAL A 30 -0.05 -6.43 7.38
CA VAL A 30 0.81 -7.01 6.35
C VAL A 30 1.40 -5.89 5.49
N VAL A 31 2.69 -5.99 5.22
CA VAL A 31 3.42 -5.08 4.34
C VAL A 31 4.08 -5.89 3.23
N TYR A 32 3.94 -5.42 2.01
CA TYR A 32 4.51 -6.03 0.82
C TYR A 32 5.64 -5.16 0.29
N GLN A 33 6.85 -5.70 0.24
CA GLN A 33 8.02 -5.00 -0.28
C GLN A 33 8.52 -5.69 -1.55
N TYR A 34 8.94 -4.88 -2.53
CA TYR A 34 9.47 -5.35 -3.80
C TYR A 34 10.70 -4.54 -4.19
N GLY A 35 11.65 -5.19 -4.85
CA GLY A 35 12.86 -4.52 -5.30
C GLY A 35 13.89 -5.48 -5.86
N LYS A 36 15.16 -5.09 -5.75
CA LYS A 36 16.29 -5.93 -6.11
C LYS A 36 16.84 -6.65 -4.88
N PHE A 37 17.15 -7.93 -5.03
CA PHE A 37 17.90 -8.72 -4.06
C PHE A 37 19.29 -8.10 -3.87
N ARG A 38 19.65 -7.85 -2.61
CA ARG A 38 21.02 -7.53 -2.20
C ARG A 38 21.53 -8.70 -1.33
N PRO A 39 22.80 -9.11 -1.50
CA PRO A 39 23.43 -10.06 -0.59
C PRO A 39 23.30 -9.59 0.87
N GLY A 40 22.93 -10.50 1.79
CA GLY A 40 22.68 -10.18 3.20
C GLY A 40 21.21 -9.86 3.53
N ASP A 41 20.26 -10.57 2.91
CA ASP A 41 18.82 -10.58 3.23
C ASP A 41 18.13 -9.20 3.22
N SER A 42 18.63 -8.32 2.35
CA SER A 42 18.07 -7.00 2.13
C SER A 42 17.46 -6.87 0.75
N ILE A 43 16.36 -6.14 0.66
CA ILE A 43 15.79 -5.69 -0.61
C ILE A 43 16.19 -4.24 -0.81
N GLU A 44 16.92 -3.97 -1.88
CA GLU A 44 17.06 -2.61 -2.39
C GLU A 44 15.78 -2.25 -3.13
N GLY A 45 14.92 -1.53 -2.41
CA GLY A 45 13.52 -1.36 -2.76
C GLY A 45 13.27 -0.31 -3.83
N TRP A 46 12.40 -0.68 -4.76
CA TRP A 46 11.71 0.21 -5.70
C TRP A 46 10.40 0.73 -5.07
N GLY A 47 9.91 0.04 -4.03
CA GLY A 47 8.80 0.48 -3.19
C GLY A 47 8.41 -0.56 -2.13
N ALA A 48 7.62 -0.13 -1.16
CA ALA A 48 6.94 -1.00 -0.20
C ALA A 48 5.51 -0.49 -0.05
N GLN A 49 4.55 -1.39 0.06
CA GLN A 49 3.13 -1.09 0.15
C GLN A 49 2.59 -1.70 1.43
N VAL A 50 2.03 -0.85 2.29
CA VAL A 50 1.30 -1.29 3.49
C VAL A 50 -0.11 -1.68 3.05
N ASP A 51 -0.57 -2.84 3.51
CA ASP A 51 -1.96 -3.20 3.36
C ASP A 51 -2.80 -2.52 4.45
N LEU A 52 -3.60 -1.53 4.04
CA LEU A 52 -4.39 -0.70 4.95
C LEU A 52 -5.82 -1.24 5.19
N SER A 53 -6.19 -2.41 4.65
CA SER A 53 -7.48 -3.03 4.98
C SER A 53 -7.50 -3.84 6.28
N GLY A 54 -6.38 -3.86 7.04
CA GLY A 54 -6.35 -4.40 8.41
C GLY A 54 -6.98 -3.46 9.45
N PRO A 55 -6.83 -3.73 10.76
CA PRO A 55 -6.07 -4.85 11.33
C PRO A 55 -6.74 -6.20 11.07
N TYR A 56 -5.92 -7.20 10.76
CA TYR A 56 -6.35 -8.57 10.52
C TYR A 56 -6.34 -9.40 11.80
N SER A 57 -7.14 -10.46 11.83
CA SER A 57 -6.91 -11.59 12.73
C SER A 57 -5.70 -12.40 12.27
N TRP A 58 -5.16 -13.25 13.15
CA TRP A 58 -4.03 -14.13 12.83
C TRP A 58 -4.32 -14.99 11.58
N THR A 59 -5.51 -15.62 11.52
CA THR A 59 -5.90 -16.47 10.40
C THR A 59 -5.96 -15.69 9.09
N GLN A 60 -6.57 -14.50 9.09
CA GLN A 60 -6.65 -13.65 7.90
C GLN A 60 -5.25 -13.21 7.41
N SER A 61 -4.36 -12.88 8.35
CA SER A 61 -2.98 -12.51 8.03
C SER A 61 -2.22 -13.67 7.37
N ARG A 62 -2.39 -14.89 7.89
CA ARG A 62 -1.82 -16.11 7.28
C ARG A 62 -2.41 -16.42 5.92
N ASP A 63 -3.72 -16.30 5.75
CA ASP A 63 -4.37 -16.52 4.45
C ASP A 63 -3.86 -15.55 3.39
N GLN A 64 -3.65 -14.27 3.76
CA GLN A 64 -3.05 -13.27 2.89
C GLN A 64 -1.62 -13.62 2.50
N GLN A 65 -0.80 -14.00 3.48
CA GLN A 65 0.58 -14.43 3.25
C GLN A 65 0.62 -15.63 2.30
N ASP A 66 -0.14 -16.67 2.58
CA ASP A 66 -0.20 -17.89 1.76
C ASP A 66 -0.66 -17.60 0.33
N LYS A 67 -1.69 -16.76 0.18
CA LYS A 67 -2.18 -16.32 -1.13
C LYS A 67 -1.08 -15.62 -1.91
N LYS A 68 -0.31 -14.75 -1.27
CA LYS A 68 0.81 -14.04 -1.90
C LYS A 68 2.00 -14.94 -2.20
N THR A 69 2.38 -15.83 -1.29
CA THR A 69 3.44 -16.81 -1.53
C THR A 69 3.11 -17.72 -2.70
N LYS A 70 1.87 -18.25 -2.78
CA LYS A 70 1.39 -19.04 -3.92
C LYS A 70 1.42 -18.23 -5.22
N GLU A 71 0.97 -16.97 -5.18
CA GLU A 71 1.02 -16.06 -6.32
C GLU A 71 2.46 -15.87 -6.83
N LYS A 72 3.44 -15.66 -5.94
CA LYS A 72 4.84 -15.45 -6.29
C LYS A 72 5.52 -16.72 -6.78
N LYS A 73 5.25 -17.87 -6.16
CA LYS A 73 5.74 -19.17 -6.62
C LYS A 73 5.31 -19.46 -8.06
N ARG A 74 4.04 -19.20 -8.40
CA ARG A 74 3.55 -19.33 -9.79
C ARG A 74 4.27 -18.41 -10.77
N ARG A 75 4.78 -17.27 -10.31
CA ARG A 75 5.55 -16.30 -11.13
C ARG A 75 7.05 -16.60 -11.14
N GLY A 76 7.50 -17.78 -10.71
CA GLY A 76 8.92 -18.15 -10.71
C GLY A 76 9.75 -17.49 -9.61
N TYR A 77 9.13 -17.14 -8.48
CA TYR A 77 9.88 -16.77 -7.26
C TYR A 77 10.07 -18.02 -6.39
N LYS A 78 11.30 -18.21 -5.91
CA LYS A 78 11.63 -19.19 -4.87
C LYS A 78 11.65 -18.51 -3.52
N GLU A 79 10.98 -19.13 -2.55
CA GLU A 79 11.07 -18.73 -1.15
C GLU A 79 12.46 -19.06 -0.62
N TRP A 80 13.08 -18.11 0.08
CA TRP A 80 14.45 -18.23 0.57
C TRP A 80 14.48 -18.35 2.09
N ASP A 81 13.81 -17.44 2.81
CA ASP A 81 13.87 -17.42 4.27
C ASP A 81 12.59 -16.89 4.90
N ALA A 82 12.27 -17.43 6.07
CA ALA A 82 11.20 -16.97 6.94
C ALA A 82 11.77 -16.66 8.33
N THR A 83 11.99 -15.38 8.61
CA THR A 83 12.52 -14.93 9.91
C THR A 83 11.39 -14.42 10.81
N GLU A 84 11.35 -14.86 12.06
CA GLU A 84 10.51 -14.27 13.12
C GLU A 84 11.38 -13.53 14.13
N MET A 85 11.02 -12.29 14.45
CA MET A 85 11.65 -11.48 15.50
C MET A 85 10.61 -11.09 16.54
N SER A 86 10.97 -11.23 17.81
CA SER A 86 10.14 -10.81 18.95
C SER A 86 10.72 -9.55 19.60
N PHE A 87 9.84 -8.62 19.98
CA PHE A 87 10.23 -7.34 20.55
C PHE A 87 9.60 -7.14 21.92
N ARG A 88 10.31 -6.43 22.81
CA ARG A 88 9.84 -6.17 24.18
C ARG A 88 8.95 -4.94 24.27
N SER A 89 9.06 -4.01 23.30
CA SER A 89 8.26 -2.79 23.26
C SER A 89 7.78 -2.43 21.85
N GLU A 90 6.69 -1.66 21.75
CA GLU A 90 6.17 -1.12 20.49
C GLU A 90 7.25 -0.27 19.80
N ARG A 91 7.99 0.51 20.59
CA ARG A 91 9.06 1.37 20.08
C ARG A 91 10.17 0.58 19.38
N GLU A 92 10.63 -0.52 19.97
CA GLU A 92 11.65 -1.38 19.36
C GLU A 92 11.15 -2.01 18.05
N LEU A 93 9.91 -2.49 18.04
CA LEU A 93 9.26 -3.05 16.85
C LEU A 93 9.16 -2.00 15.73
N LEU A 94 8.68 -0.80 16.06
CA LEU A 94 8.54 0.29 15.10
C LEU A 94 9.89 0.77 14.60
N ASP A 95 10.90 0.89 15.44
CA ASP A 95 12.23 1.30 15.00
C ASP A 95 12.86 0.26 14.07
N ALA A 96 12.63 -1.03 14.31
CA ALA A 96 12.98 -2.09 13.35
C ALA A 96 12.20 -1.95 12.03
N LEU A 97 10.88 -1.70 12.10
CA LEU A 97 10.04 -1.54 10.92
C LEU A 97 10.43 -0.29 10.09
N LYS A 98 10.75 0.83 10.73
CA LYS A 98 11.23 2.07 10.07
C LYS A 98 12.48 1.81 9.26
N ARG A 99 13.42 1.01 9.77
CA ARG A 99 14.65 0.62 9.05
C ARG A 99 14.35 -0.25 7.82
N LEU A 100 13.28 -1.04 7.87
CA LEU A 100 12.91 -1.96 6.78
C LEU A 100 12.12 -1.28 5.66
N VAL A 101 11.10 -0.48 6.01
CA VAL A 101 10.13 0.05 5.04
C VAL A 101 10.05 1.57 5.00
N GLY A 102 10.81 2.25 5.86
CA GLY A 102 10.83 3.70 5.98
C GLY A 102 9.86 4.25 7.04
N PRO A 103 10.07 5.49 7.49
CA PRO A 103 9.35 6.08 8.61
C PRO A 103 7.84 6.23 8.37
N PHE A 104 7.44 6.72 7.20
CA PHE A 104 6.03 6.96 6.89
C PHE A 104 5.18 5.68 6.88
N LYS A 105 5.72 4.59 6.34
CA LYS A 105 5.00 3.30 6.25
C LYS A 105 4.95 2.60 7.60
N ALA A 106 6.01 2.71 8.39
CA ALA A 106 6.01 2.21 9.76
C ALA A 106 4.95 2.92 10.61
N GLU A 107 4.79 4.24 10.44
CA GLU A 107 3.74 4.99 11.13
C GLU A 107 2.33 4.60 10.65
N ALA A 108 2.14 4.36 9.35
CA ALA A 108 0.85 3.86 8.83
C ALA A 108 0.47 2.50 9.45
N VAL A 109 1.43 1.58 9.59
CA VAL A 109 1.23 0.29 10.28
C VAL A 109 0.90 0.51 11.76
N ARG A 110 1.60 1.42 12.42
CA ARG A 110 1.31 1.79 13.82
C ARG A 110 -0.12 2.30 13.98
N GLN A 111 -0.54 3.23 13.14
CA GLN A 111 -1.90 3.79 13.18
C GLN A 111 -2.95 2.71 12.95
N LEU A 112 -2.70 1.77 12.03
CA LEU A 112 -3.59 0.65 11.77
C LEU A 112 -3.77 -0.29 12.99
N LEU A 113 -2.68 -0.56 13.71
CA LEU A 113 -2.66 -1.53 14.80
C LEU A 113 -3.05 -0.93 16.16
N VAL A 114 -2.47 0.22 16.49
CA VAL A 114 -2.56 0.87 17.81
C VAL A 114 -3.52 2.06 17.77
N GLY A 115 -3.57 2.77 16.65
CA GLY A 115 -4.25 4.06 16.48
C GLY A 115 -5.77 3.98 16.32
N GLY A 116 -6.46 3.18 17.12
CA GLY A 116 -7.93 3.15 17.16
C GLY A 116 -8.56 4.40 17.75
N VAL A 117 -8.53 5.52 17.02
CA VAL A 117 -9.64 6.43 16.68
C VAL A 117 -9.13 7.19 15.45
N PRO A 118 -9.81 7.16 14.29
CA PRO A 118 -9.56 8.17 13.29
C PRO A 118 -9.91 9.48 13.97
N ARG A 119 -8.91 10.32 14.27
CA ARG A 119 -9.21 11.75 14.22
C ARG A 119 -9.74 11.93 12.81
N VAL A 120 -11.06 12.08 12.74
CA VAL A 120 -11.74 12.78 11.67
C VAL A 120 -10.77 13.88 11.30
N VAL A 121 -10.12 13.71 10.17
CA VAL A 121 -9.60 14.85 9.43
C VAL A 121 -10.90 15.61 9.20
N ALA A 122 -11.18 16.56 10.09
CA ALA A 122 -12.17 17.56 9.81
C ALA A 122 -11.76 18.10 8.45
N ASP A 123 -12.70 18.05 7.52
CA ASP A 123 -12.66 18.78 6.27
C ASP A 123 -12.11 20.18 6.55
N ASP A 124 -10.79 20.35 6.41
CA ASP A 124 -10.18 21.62 6.03
C ASP A 124 -10.14 21.62 4.49
N ALA A 125 -11.31 21.36 3.90
CA ALA A 125 -11.68 22.00 2.66
C ALA A 125 -11.81 23.50 3.01
N PRO A 126 -11.14 24.42 2.30
CA PRO A 126 -11.39 25.83 2.53
C PRO A 126 -12.87 26.11 2.25
N ALA A 127 -13.59 26.47 3.31
CA ALA A 127 -14.95 26.96 3.25
C ALA A 127 -14.97 28.22 2.36
N GLY A 128 -15.55 28.07 1.17
CA GLY A 128 -15.84 29.15 0.24
C GLY A 128 -17.31 29.04 -0.16
N ASP A 129 -18.14 29.64 0.70
CA ASP A 129 -19.55 30.03 0.63
C ASP A 129 -20.47 29.49 -0.48
N LEU A 130 -21.59 28.96 0.00
CA LEU A 130 -22.77 28.52 -0.74
C LEU A 130 -23.90 29.51 -0.44
N GLU A 131 -24.16 30.47 -1.31
CA GLU A 131 -25.43 31.20 -1.47
C GLU A 131 -25.47 31.71 -2.93
N ASN A 132 -26.54 31.66 -3.73
CA ASN A 132 -27.95 31.41 -3.49
C ASN A 132 -28.64 31.09 -4.84
N ASP A 133 -29.79 30.40 -4.75
CA ASP A 133 -30.98 30.33 -5.63
C ASP A 133 -31.04 31.10 -6.97
N THR A 134 -31.80 30.73 -8.01
CA THR A 134 -33.08 29.99 -8.10
C THR A 134 -33.41 29.69 -9.57
N LYS A 135 -34.35 28.74 -9.76
CA LYS A 135 -35.39 28.68 -10.82
C LYS A 135 -34.99 28.29 -12.25
N GLY A 136 -35.60 27.18 -12.66
CA GLY A 136 -35.42 26.58 -13.97
C GLY A 136 -36.20 27.22 -15.12
N SER A 137 -35.93 26.70 -16.31
CA SER A 137 -36.90 26.57 -17.39
C SER A 137 -36.31 25.69 -18.48
N LYS A 138 -37.11 24.73 -18.93
CA LYS A 138 -36.88 23.92 -20.14
C LYS A 138 -36.75 24.83 -21.36
N LYS A 139 -35.75 24.60 -22.24
CA LYS A 139 -35.91 24.81 -23.69
C LYS A 139 -34.90 24.01 -24.52
N ALA A 140 -35.39 23.61 -25.69
CA ALA A 140 -34.96 22.59 -26.64
C ALA A 140 -33.60 22.84 -27.35
N PRO A 141 -33.05 21.83 -28.08
CA PRO A 141 -31.74 21.91 -28.73
C PRO A 141 -31.78 22.49 -30.16
N ALA A 142 -30.57 22.71 -30.72
CA ALA A 142 -30.16 23.01 -32.12
C ALA A 142 -29.75 24.48 -32.38
N PRO A 143 -28.86 24.79 -33.35
CA PRO A 143 -28.47 23.97 -34.51
C PRO A 143 -26.95 23.82 -34.79
N ARG A 144 -26.65 22.89 -35.70
CA ARG A 144 -25.38 22.75 -36.42
C ARG A 144 -25.10 24.00 -37.26
N THR A 145 -23.85 24.39 -37.36
CA THR A 145 -23.34 25.24 -38.44
C THR A 145 -22.07 24.60 -38.96
N GLU A 146 -22.05 24.39 -40.28
CA GLU A 146 -20.91 23.92 -41.06
C GLU A 146 -19.77 24.95 -41.06
N GLU A 147 -18.60 24.43 -41.46
CA GLU A 147 -17.54 25.14 -42.17
C GLU A 147 -16.46 25.89 -41.36
N SER A 148 -15.36 25.19 -41.09
CA SER A 148 -14.03 25.57 -41.61
C SER A 148 -12.98 24.55 -41.18
N THR A 149 -12.57 23.72 -42.13
CA THR A 149 -11.41 22.83 -42.06
C THR A 149 -10.14 23.68 -42.07
N PRO A 150 -9.18 23.53 -41.14
CA PRO A 150 -7.87 24.15 -41.32
C PRO A 150 -6.97 23.28 -42.21
N GLU A 151 -6.60 23.82 -43.37
CA GLU A 151 -5.65 23.28 -44.35
C GLU A 151 -4.20 23.32 -43.86
N TRP A 152 -3.72 22.25 -43.22
CA TRP A 152 -2.28 22.01 -43.13
C TRP A 152 -1.87 20.53 -43.23
N ALA A 153 -2.80 19.65 -43.63
CA ALA A 153 -2.46 18.30 -44.04
C ALA A 153 -2.08 18.27 -45.53
N THR A 154 -0.92 18.84 -45.86
CA THR A 154 -0.19 18.49 -47.08
C THR A 154 1.28 18.54 -46.74
N TRP A 155 2.02 17.59 -47.34
CA TRP A 155 3.45 17.28 -47.25
C TRP A 155 3.80 16.13 -46.32
#